data_AF-A0A967VR20-F1
#
_entry.id   AF-A0A967VR20-F1
#
_cell.length_a   1.000
_cell.length_b   1.000
_cell.length_c   1.000
_cell.angle_alpha   90.00
_cell.angle_beta   90.00
_cell.angle_gamma   90.00
#
_symmetry.space_group_name_H-M   'P 1'
#
loop_
_entity.id
_entity.type
_entity.pdbx_description
1 polymer ?
#
loop_
_entity_poly.entity_id
_entity_poly.type
_entity_poly.pdbx_seq_one_letter_code
_entity_poly.pdbx_strand_id
1 'polypeptide(L)' 'WGVYRNTWGWSNVAAGFDTRFQDSRGWVDERIIDAIAPMIYWTIKSTYADRLDFAALTDEFAATVVDRHLYVGLSLEAS' A
#
# COMPACT_ATOMS: atom_id res chain seq x y z
N TRP A 1 3.84 -0.64 4.81
CA TRP A 1 4.54 -0.70 3.49
C TRP A 1 3.56 -0.35 2.37
N GLY A 2 4.03 0.16 1.22
CA GLY A 2 3.14 0.62 0.13
C GLY A 2 2.52 -0.49 -0.74
N VAL A 3 3.05 -1.71 -0.70
CA VAL A 3 2.46 -2.91 -1.34
C VAL A 3 2.09 -3.88 -0.23
N TYR A 4 0.81 -4.18 0.02
CA TYR A 4 0.46 -5.14 1.08
C TYR A 4 0.92 -6.56 0.72
N ARG A 5 0.44 -7.07 -0.42
CA ARG A 5 0.90 -8.30 -1.09
C ARG A 5 1.08 -8.01 -2.58
N ASN A 6 2.05 -8.65 -3.22
CA ASN A 6 2.28 -8.47 -4.65
C ASN A 6 1.44 -9.45 -5.46
N THR A 7 0.14 -9.17 -5.57
CA THR A 7 -0.81 -10.00 -6.33
C THR A 7 -0.65 -9.84 -7.85
N TRP A 8 -0.01 -8.76 -8.31
CA TRP A 8 0.28 -8.50 -9.72
C TRP A 8 1.49 -9.27 -10.28
N GLY A 9 2.24 -9.99 -9.45
CA GLY A 9 3.37 -10.82 -9.90
C GLY A 9 4.60 -10.04 -10.36
N TRP A 10 4.79 -8.80 -9.87
CA TRP A 10 5.96 -8.00 -10.23
C TRP A 10 7.27 -8.62 -9.70
N SER A 11 8.29 -8.73 -10.54
CA SER A 11 9.62 -9.19 -10.11
C SER A 11 10.29 -8.16 -9.19
N ASN A 12 11.08 -8.62 -8.20
CA ASN A 12 11.90 -7.75 -7.34
C ASN A 12 11.13 -6.62 -6.63
N VAL A 13 9.89 -6.88 -6.21
CA VAL A 13 9.10 -5.96 -5.37
C VAL A 13 8.95 -6.56 -3.99
N ALA A 14 9.41 -5.83 -2.97
CA ALA A 14 9.11 -6.18 -1.59
C ALA A 14 7.64 -5.88 -1.29
N ALA A 15 6.99 -6.78 -0.54
CA ALA A 15 5.64 -6.63 -0.03
C ALA A 15 5.64 -6.58 1.51
N GLY A 16 4.68 -5.85 2.08
CA GLY A 16 4.52 -5.68 3.52
C GLY A 16 4.31 -7.01 4.22
N PHE A 17 3.33 -7.78 3.78
CA PHE A 17 2.97 -9.05 4.39
C PHE A 17 4.06 -10.11 4.18
N ASP A 18 4.38 -10.45 2.94
CA ASP A 18 5.21 -11.63 2.63
C ASP A 18 6.71 -11.42 2.88
N THR A 19 7.23 -10.21 2.65
CA THR A 19 8.70 -9.97 2.69
C THR A 19 9.16 -9.10 3.85
N ARG A 20 8.24 -8.37 4.49
CA ARG A 20 8.56 -7.48 5.62
C ARG A 20 7.86 -7.88 6.92
N PHE A 21 7.05 -8.94 6.91
CA PHE A 21 6.28 -9.42 8.07
C PHE A 21 5.40 -8.32 8.71
N GLN A 22 4.90 -7.41 7.88
CA GLN A 22 4.02 -6.30 8.25
C GLN A 22 2.60 -6.61 7.78
N ASP A 23 1.83 -7.35 8.59
CA ASP A 23 0.43 -7.62 8.30
C ASP A 23 -0.45 -6.40 8.62
N SER A 24 -0.31 -5.36 7.81
CA SER A 24 -0.96 -4.08 8.06
C SER A 24 -2.48 -4.14 7.92
N ARG A 25 -3.03 -5.10 7.16
CA ARG A 25 -4.48 -5.34 7.11
C ARG A 25 -4.97 -6.04 8.38
N GLY A 26 -4.25 -7.05 8.86
CA GLY A 26 -4.55 -7.68 10.15
C GLY A 26 -4.56 -6.66 11.30
N TRP A 27 -3.61 -5.72 11.33
CA TRP A 27 -3.59 -4.66 12.35
C TRP A 27 -4.83 -3.76 12.31
N VAL A 28 -5.37 -3.49 11.13
CA VAL A 28 -6.61 -2.72 10.93
C VAL A 28 -7.82 -3.54 11.39
N ASP A 29 -7.94 -4.78 10.92
CA ASP A 29 -9.07 -5.68 11.19
C ASP A 29 -9.18 -6.04 12.68
N GLU A 30 -8.05 -6.34 13.32
CA GLU A 30 -7.96 -6.66 14.74
C GLU A 30 -7.97 -5.42 15.64
N ARG A 31 -8.06 -4.22 15.06
CA ARG A 31 -8.14 -2.95 15.79
C ARG A 31 -6.92 -2.68 16.67
N ILE A 32 -5.75 -3.15 16.24
CA ILE A 32 -4.46 -2.91 16.91
C ILE A 32 -4.02 -1.45 16.73
N ILE A 33 -4.42 -0.82 15.63
CA ILE A 33 -4.12 0.58 15.30
C ILE A 33 -5.38 1.39 15.02
N ASP A 34 -5.32 2.69 15.33
CA ASP A 34 -6.41 3.64 15.05
C ASP A 34 -6.34 4.21 13.63
N ALA A 35 -5.13 4.30 13.09
CA ALA A 35 -4.83 4.85 11.77
C ALA A 35 -3.70 4.09 11.09
N ILE A 36 -3.73 4.03 9.76
CA ILE A 36 -2.68 3.45 8.93
C ILE A 36 -2.22 4.45 7.88
N ALA A 37 -0.91 4.48 7.65
CA ALA A 37 -0.29 5.30 6.61
C ALA A 37 0.62 4.49 5.70
N PRO A 38 0.09 3.90 4.60
CA PRO A 38 0.93 3.15 3.67
C PRO A 38 1.91 4.07 2.95
N MET A 39 3.16 3.63 2.84
CA MET A 39 4.25 4.36 2.17
C MET A 39 4.16 4.17 0.65
N ILE A 40 3.21 4.82 -0.02
CA ILE A 40 3.01 4.73 -1.47
C ILE A 40 3.80 5.86 -2.13
N TYR A 41 5.12 5.66 -2.25
CA TYR A 41 6.07 6.71 -2.65
C TYR A 41 6.40 6.72 -4.14
N TRP A 42 5.62 6.01 -4.94
CA TRP A 42 5.78 5.95 -6.38
C TRP A 42 4.87 6.95 -7.08
N THR A 43 5.08 7.11 -8.39
CA THR A 43 4.28 8.02 -9.22
C THR A 43 3.02 7.33 -9.74
N ILE A 44 2.01 8.13 -10.08
CA ILE A 44 0.87 7.67 -10.87
C ILE A 44 1.40 7.25 -12.25
N LYS A 45 1.03 6.06 -12.70
CA LYS A 45 1.42 5.54 -14.02
C LYS A 45 0.42 5.96 -15.09
N SER A 46 0.89 5.98 -16.34
CA SER A 46 0.02 6.24 -17.51
C SER A 46 -0.96 5.09 -17.76
N THR A 47 -0.60 3.88 -17.34
CA THR A 47 -1.47 2.70 -17.36
C THR A 47 -1.80 2.32 -15.92
N TYR A 48 -3.10 2.27 -15.60
CA TYR A 48 -3.57 1.90 -14.26
C TYR A 48 -3.07 0.51 -13.86
N ALA A 49 -2.60 0.39 -12.62
CA ALA A 49 -2.04 -0.84 -12.06
C ALA A 49 -0.81 -1.39 -12.81
N ASP A 50 -0.12 -0.56 -13.59
CA ASP A 50 1.26 -0.84 -13.98
C ASP A 50 2.17 -0.86 -12.73
N ARG A 51 3.42 -1.31 -12.91
CA ARG A 51 4.35 -1.59 -11.82
C ARG A 51 4.46 -0.43 -10.83
N LEU A 52 4.06 -0.71 -9.58
CA LEU A 52 4.12 0.23 -8.46
C LEU A 52 3.35 1.54 -8.73
N ASP A 53 2.21 1.44 -9.41
CA ASP A 53 1.32 2.58 -9.65
C ASP A 53 0.71 3.12 -8.35
N PHE A 54 0.93 4.41 -8.10
CA PHE A 54 0.37 5.11 -6.95
C PHE A 54 -1.16 5.00 -6.88
N ALA A 55 -1.83 5.18 -8.02
CA ALA A 55 -3.29 5.21 -8.08
C ALA A 55 -3.89 3.86 -7.69
N ALA A 56 -3.44 2.78 -8.33
CA ALA A 56 -3.90 1.43 -8.03
C ALA A 56 -3.61 0.99 -6.59
N LEU A 57 -2.43 1.30 -6.06
CA LEU A 57 -2.10 0.96 -4.67
C LEU A 57 -2.94 1.75 -3.67
N THR A 58 -3.22 3.03 -3.96
CA THR A 58 -4.09 3.86 -3.13
C THR A 58 -5.51 3.31 -3.10
N ASP A 59 -6.06 2.94 -4.26
CA ASP A 59 -7.38 2.32 -4.35
C ASP A 59 -7.42 0.98 -3.59
N GLU A 60 -6.35 0.18 -3.64
CA GLU A 60 -6.27 -1.07 -2.89
C GLU A 60 -6.39 -0.83 -1.37
N PHE A 61 -5.67 0.16 -0.83
CA PHE A 61 -5.78 0.51 0.59
C PHE A 61 -7.15 1.12 0.92
N ALA A 62 -7.68 2.00 0.07
CA ALA A 62 -8.99 2.60 0.29
C ALA A 62 -10.13 1.57 0.27
N ALA A 63 -10.03 0.53 -0.56
CA ALA A 63 -11.01 -0.55 -0.62
C ALA A 63 -10.94 -1.51 0.57
N THR A 64 -9.80 -1.58 1.26
CA THR A 64 -9.58 -2.54 2.37
C THR A 64 -9.66 -1.90 3.75
N VAL A 65 -9.29 -0.64 3.90
CA VAL A 65 -9.32 0.08 5.18
C VAL A 65 -10.64 0.85 5.30
N VAL A 66 -11.69 0.17 5.76
CA VAL A 66 -13.06 0.73 5.81
C VAL A 66 -13.52 1.22 7.19
N ASP A 67 -12.92 0.72 8.28
CA ASP A 67 -13.32 1.03 9.66
C ASP A 67 -12.23 1.82 10.42
N ARG A 68 -11.15 2.27 9.77
CA ARG A 68 -10.03 2.99 10.40
C ARG A 68 -9.58 4.15 9.54
N HIS A 69 -8.82 5.07 10.13
CA HIS A 69 -8.29 6.20 9.38
C HIS A 69 -7.19 5.75 8.41
N LEU A 70 -7.34 6.08 7.13
CA LEU A 70 -6.34 5.88 6.10
C LEU A 70 -5.72 7.23 5.71
N TYR A 71 -4.40 7.35 5.86
CA TYR A 71 -3.63 8.50 5.39
C TYR A 71 -2.60 8.04 4.35
N VAL A 72 -2.83 8.31 3.07
CA VAL A 72 -1.89 7.85 2.02
C VAL A 72 -0.56 8.59 2.15
N GLY A 73 0.50 7.85 2.41
CA GLY A 73 1.85 8.40 2.51
C GLY A 73 2.39 8.75 1.13
N LEU A 74 2.92 9.97 1.00
CA LEU A 74 3.49 10.52 -0.23
C LEU A 74 4.98 10.80 -0.02
N SER A 75 5.80 10.62 -1.06
CA SER A 75 7.16 11.15 -1.08
C SER A 75 7.19 12.45 -1.89
N LEU A 76 7.95 13.43 -1.39
CA LEU A 76 8.25 14.69 -2.10
C LEU A 76 9.64 14.66 -2.75
N GLU A 77 10.36 13.56 -2.61
CA GLU A 77 11.65 13.37 -3.29
C GLU A 77 11.41 13.27 -4.80
N ALA A 78 12.24 13.97 -5.59
CA ALA A 78 12.22 13.82 -7.03
C ALA A 78 12.70 12.41 -7.40
N SER A 79 11.93 11.71 -8.23
CA SER A 79 12.20 10.35 -8.73
C SER A 79 12.99 10.35 -10.04
#